data_AF-A0A1F5SWH6-F1
#
_entry.id   AF-A0A1F5SWH6-F1
#
_cell.length_a   1.000
_cell.length_b   1.000
_cell.length_c   1.000
_cell.angle_alpha   90.00
_cell.angle_beta   90.00
_cell.angle_gamma   90.00
#
_symmetry.space_group_name_H-M   'P 1'
#
loop_
_entity.id
_entity.type
_entity.pdbx_description
1 polymer ?
#
loop_
_entity_poly.entity_id
_entity_poly.type
_entity_poly.pdbx_seq_one_letter_code
_entity_poly.pdbx_strand_id
1 'polypeptide(L)'
;MQKIQISDISKLSAVNDVLHDEYFDLDDIKHDKDRSMIEIPFRRIFHYHSPPRIIKWRIFWKIGEVDVLRCLLQIASAKKYKVIDKSRIGTFSFNGLEYDQKSNRITIITHEDCRMEINVSDLLIEYTELEYRGKARITYGLFWESSSGKVYE
;
A
#
# COMPACT_ATOMS: atom_id res chain seq x y z
N MET A 1 3.15 -15.03 9.03
CA MET A 1 3.10 -14.46 7.68
C MET A 1 1.66 -14.59 7.21
N GLN A 2 0.95 -13.46 7.15
CA GLN A 2 -0.43 -13.43 6.68
C GLN A 2 -0.49 -13.39 5.16
N LYS A 3 -1.48 -14.08 4.58
CA LYS A 3 -1.80 -14.04 3.16
C LYS A 3 -3.31 -13.87 3.00
N ILE A 4 -3.73 -12.95 2.13
CA ILE A 4 -5.13 -12.71 1.80
C ILE A 4 -5.27 -12.85 0.29
N GLN A 5 -6.17 -13.73 -0.16
CA GLN A 5 -6.49 -13.90 -1.57
C GLN A 5 -7.94 -13.49 -1.82
N ILE A 6 -8.13 -12.65 -2.83
CA ILE A 6 -9.41 -12.10 -3.23
C ILE A 6 -9.70 -12.54 -4.66
N SER A 7 -10.82 -13.22 -4.82
CA SER A 7 -11.43 -13.53 -6.12
C SER A 7 -12.87 -13.05 -6.24
N ASP A 8 -13.36 -12.30 -5.23
CA ASP A 8 -14.74 -11.85 -5.10
C ASP A 8 -14.74 -10.40 -4.62
N ILE A 9 -15.58 -9.57 -5.26
CA ILE A 9 -15.71 -8.14 -4.95
C ILE A 9 -16.11 -7.88 -3.49
N SER A 10 -16.90 -8.77 -2.88
CA SER A 10 -17.34 -8.67 -1.48
C SER A 10 -16.18 -8.73 -0.48
N LYS A 11 -15.02 -9.27 -0.90
CA LYS A 11 -13.81 -9.35 -0.08
C LYS A 11 -12.85 -8.19 -0.30
N LEU A 12 -13.13 -7.29 -1.26
CA LEU A 12 -12.26 -6.16 -1.59
C LEU A 12 -12.03 -5.22 -0.40
N SER A 13 -13.05 -5.05 0.45
CA SER A 13 -12.93 -4.27 1.69
C SER A 13 -11.82 -4.78 2.60
N ALA A 14 -11.65 -6.09 2.72
CA ALA A 14 -10.63 -6.67 3.59
C ALA A 14 -9.19 -6.34 3.15
N VAL A 15 -8.95 -6.16 1.83
CA VAL A 15 -7.65 -5.67 1.34
C VAL A 15 -7.54 -4.16 1.47
N ASN A 16 -8.62 -3.40 1.26
CA ASN A 16 -8.61 -1.96 1.50
C ASN A 16 -8.27 -1.63 2.95
N ASP A 17 -8.83 -2.35 3.92
CA ASP A 17 -8.55 -2.15 5.35
C ASP A 17 -7.07 -2.37 5.70
N VAL A 18 -6.38 -3.23 4.96
CA VAL A 18 -4.96 -3.53 5.17
C VAL A 18 -4.05 -2.55 4.43
N LEU A 19 -4.50 -2.01 3.30
CA LEU A 19 -3.71 -1.10 2.47
C LEU A 19 -3.86 0.35 2.87
N HIS A 20 -4.99 0.76 3.46
CA HIS A 20 -5.27 2.16 3.76
C HIS A 20 -4.12 2.84 4.52
N ASP A 21 -3.69 4.00 4.04
CA ASP A 21 -2.56 4.82 4.53
C ASP A 21 -1.17 4.19 4.39
N GLU A 22 -1.03 3.02 3.75
CA GLU A 22 0.26 2.37 3.54
C GLU A 22 0.97 2.83 2.26
N TYR A 23 2.30 2.69 2.21
CA TYR A 23 3.11 3.39 1.22
C TYR A 23 3.75 2.47 0.19
N PHE A 24 3.75 2.87 -1.08
CA PHE A 24 4.44 2.19 -2.18
C PHE A 24 5.19 3.18 -3.07
N ASP A 25 6.19 2.68 -3.80
CA ASP A 25 6.94 3.46 -4.79
C ASP A 25 6.54 3.04 -6.20
N LEU A 26 6.28 4.01 -7.08
CA LEU A 26 5.93 3.71 -8.48
C LEU A 26 7.04 2.99 -9.23
N ASP A 27 8.30 3.32 -8.94
CA ASP A 27 9.47 2.74 -9.61
C ASP A 27 9.68 1.26 -9.23
N ASP A 28 9.10 0.81 -8.12
CA ASP A 28 9.18 -0.58 -7.66
C ASP A 28 8.08 -1.47 -8.24
N ILE A 29 7.11 -0.90 -8.94
CA ILE A 29 6.01 -1.66 -9.58
C ILE A 29 6.57 -2.47 -10.74
N LYS A 30 6.31 -3.78 -10.72
CA LYS A 30 6.74 -4.72 -11.76
C LYS A 30 5.54 -5.25 -12.51
N HIS A 31 5.69 -5.42 -13.82
CA HIS A 31 4.72 -6.09 -14.66
C HIS A 31 5.38 -7.28 -15.36
N ASP A 32 5.10 -8.47 -14.87
CA ASP A 32 5.48 -9.73 -15.48
C ASP A 32 4.44 -10.08 -16.55
N LYS A 33 4.79 -9.86 -17.81
CA LYS A 33 3.90 -10.12 -18.96
C LYS A 33 3.67 -11.61 -19.19
N ASP A 34 4.67 -12.44 -18.91
CA ASP A 34 4.60 -13.88 -19.16
C ASP A 34 3.62 -14.55 -18.17
N ARG A 35 3.60 -14.05 -16.93
CA ARG A 35 2.65 -14.47 -15.90
C ARG A 35 1.35 -13.66 -15.89
N SER A 36 1.25 -12.62 -16.72
CA SER A 36 0.14 -11.65 -16.72
C SER A 36 -0.13 -11.10 -15.32
N MET A 37 0.91 -10.64 -14.63
CA MET A 37 0.86 -10.28 -13.22
C MET A 37 1.54 -8.94 -12.96
N ILE A 38 0.87 -8.09 -12.19
CA ILE A 38 1.45 -6.86 -11.65
C ILE A 38 1.79 -7.08 -10.19
N GLU A 39 3.01 -6.74 -9.81
CA GLU A 39 3.51 -6.81 -8.44
C GLU A 39 3.78 -5.39 -7.95
N ILE A 40 3.20 -5.06 -6.78
CA ILE A 40 3.33 -3.77 -6.13
C ILE A 40 3.91 -4.02 -4.74
N PRO A 41 5.25 -3.94 -4.60
CA PRO A 41 5.87 -3.94 -3.29
C PRO A 41 5.42 -2.70 -2.52
N PHE A 42 5.13 -2.88 -1.23
CA PHE A 42 4.74 -1.77 -0.38
C PHE A 42 5.21 -1.96 1.06
N ARG A 43 5.09 -0.90 1.82
CA ARG A 43 5.55 -0.78 3.21
C ARG A 43 4.35 -0.55 4.09
N ARG A 44 4.16 -1.45 5.05
CA ARG A 44 3.17 -1.35 6.09
C ARG A 44 3.80 -0.74 7.34
N ILE A 45 3.46 0.51 7.63
CA ILE A 45 3.91 1.32 8.77
C ILE A 45 2.87 1.25 9.88
N PHE A 46 1.58 1.22 9.55
CA PHE A 46 0.48 1.21 10.51
C PHE A 46 -0.03 -0.21 10.73
N HIS A 47 0.83 -1.08 11.27
CA HIS A 47 0.45 -2.43 11.68
C HIS A 47 0.24 -2.51 13.20
N TYR A 48 -0.75 -3.30 13.61
CA TYR A 48 -1.15 -3.42 15.02
C TYR A 48 -0.20 -4.30 15.87
N HIS A 49 0.85 -4.88 15.27
CA HIS A 49 1.65 -5.91 15.92
C HIS A 49 2.74 -5.37 16.85
N SER A 50 3.11 -4.10 16.76
CA SER A 50 4.10 -3.52 17.65
C SER A 50 3.80 -2.06 17.97
N PRO A 51 3.64 -1.70 19.25
CA PRO A 51 3.46 -0.31 19.61
C PRO A 51 4.71 0.50 19.24
N PRO A 52 4.56 1.77 18.85
CA PRO A 52 5.68 2.62 18.51
C PRO A 52 6.62 2.82 19.72
N ARG A 53 7.92 2.67 19.50
CA ARG A 53 8.95 3.06 20.47
C ARG A 53 9.10 4.57 20.44
N ILE A 54 8.71 5.25 21.53
CA ILE A 54 8.87 6.71 21.58
C ILE A 54 10.35 7.09 21.70
N ILE A 55 10.85 7.84 20.72
CA ILE A 55 12.25 8.28 20.65
C ILE A 55 12.42 9.75 21.03
N LYS A 56 11.36 10.57 20.93
CA LYS A 56 11.41 11.98 21.30
C LYS A 56 10.07 12.45 21.86
N TRP A 57 10.13 13.15 22.99
CA TRP A 57 9.01 13.88 23.58
C TRP A 57 9.18 15.38 23.37
N ARG A 58 8.11 16.06 22.95
CA ARG A 58 7.98 17.51 22.96
C ARG A 58 6.68 17.89 23.65
N ILE A 59 6.52 19.18 23.96
CA ILE A 59 5.40 19.69 24.76
C ILE A 59 4.03 19.35 24.14
N PHE A 60 3.90 19.41 22.80
CA PHE A 60 2.62 19.17 22.11
C PHE A 60 2.64 17.98 21.14
N TRP A 61 3.76 17.27 21.01
CA TRP A 61 3.87 16.11 20.14
C TRP A 61 5.00 15.17 20.57
N LYS A 62 4.93 13.91 20.16
CA LYS A 62 5.98 12.91 20.32
C LYS A 62 6.32 12.26 18.99
N ILE A 63 7.54 11.76 18.88
CA ILE A 63 8.00 11.00 17.71
C ILE A 63 8.20 9.57 18.17
N GLY A 64 7.48 8.65 17.54
CA GLY A 64 7.64 7.22 17.68
C GLY A 64 8.40 6.64 16.49
N GLU A 65 9.06 5.53 16.74
CA GLU A 65 9.68 4.68 15.74
C GLU A 65 8.93 3.34 15.72
N VAL A 66 8.63 2.86 14.52
CA VAL A 66 7.99 1.56 14.28
C VAL A 66 8.84 0.73 13.34
N ASP A 67 8.81 -0.59 13.54
CA ASP A 67 9.28 -1.55 12.55
C ASP A 67 8.43 -1.44 11.28
N VAL A 68 9.05 -1.55 10.11
CA VAL A 68 8.33 -1.52 8.84
C VAL A 68 8.14 -2.93 8.34
N LEU A 69 6.89 -3.35 8.13
CA LEU A 69 6.58 -4.63 7.53
C LEU A 69 6.56 -4.47 6.01
N ARG A 70 7.41 -5.20 5.30
CA ARG A 70 7.38 -5.28 3.84
C ARG A 70 6.26 -6.21 3.42
N CYS A 71 5.46 -5.74 2.48
CA CYS A 71 4.33 -6.48 1.93
C CYS A 71 4.39 -6.48 0.40
N LEU A 72 3.61 -7.37 -0.20
CA LEU A 72 3.46 -7.49 -1.64
C LEU A 72 1.97 -7.56 -1.98
N LEU A 73 1.55 -6.69 -2.89
CA LEU A 73 0.25 -6.79 -3.54
C LEU A 73 0.46 -7.32 -4.97
N GLN A 74 -0.15 -8.45 -5.29
CA GLN A 74 -0.10 -9.05 -6.62
C GLN A 74 -1.48 -9.00 -7.25
N ILE A 75 -1.54 -8.52 -8.49
CA ILE A 75 -2.76 -8.45 -9.29
C ILE A 75 -2.53 -9.33 -10.51
N ALA A 76 -3.17 -10.50 -10.51
CA ALA A 76 -3.06 -11.48 -11.59
C ALA A 76 -4.02 -11.15 -12.74
N SER A 77 -3.85 -11.88 -13.85
CA SER A 77 -4.63 -11.70 -15.08
C SER A 77 -4.58 -10.26 -15.63
N ALA A 78 -3.53 -9.51 -15.33
CA ALA A 78 -3.33 -8.13 -15.77
C ALA A 78 -2.93 -8.10 -17.25
N LYS A 79 -3.70 -7.36 -18.05
CA LYS A 79 -3.47 -7.22 -19.51
C LYS A 79 -2.65 -5.98 -19.82
N LYS A 80 -3.03 -4.87 -19.19
CA LYS A 80 -2.41 -3.56 -19.34
C LYS A 80 -2.67 -2.74 -18.09
N TYR A 81 -1.78 -1.80 -17.82
CA TYR A 81 -1.99 -0.81 -16.80
C TYR A 81 -1.60 0.58 -17.30
N LYS A 82 -2.13 1.59 -16.62
CA LYS A 82 -1.82 2.99 -16.83
C LYS A 82 -1.67 3.66 -15.48
N VAL A 83 -0.58 4.37 -15.30
CA VAL A 83 -0.37 5.26 -14.15
C VAL A 83 -0.66 6.69 -14.60
N ILE A 84 -1.43 7.42 -13.80
CA ILE A 84 -1.70 8.84 -13.97
C ILE A 84 -1.16 9.51 -12.71
N ASP A 85 0.09 9.97 -12.77
CA ASP A 85 0.78 10.65 -11.68
C ASP A 85 0.89 12.15 -11.98
N LYS A 86 0.09 12.96 -11.30
CA LYS A 86 0.16 14.42 -11.40
C LYS A 86 1.10 15.04 -10.35
N SER A 87 1.29 14.38 -9.21
CA SER A 87 2.09 14.89 -8.09
C SER A 87 3.59 14.76 -8.32
N ARG A 88 4.04 13.74 -9.06
CA ARG A 88 5.45 13.47 -9.41
C ARG A 88 6.37 13.34 -8.21
N ILE A 89 5.88 12.70 -7.15
CA ILE A 89 6.60 12.52 -5.87
C ILE A 89 7.24 11.14 -5.72
N GLY A 90 6.96 10.19 -6.62
CA GLY A 90 7.52 8.84 -6.66
C GLY A 90 6.90 7.87 -5.65
N THR A 91 6.80 8.29 -4.39
CA THR A 91 6.19 7.54 -3.29
C THR A 91 4.77 8.00 -3.02
N PHE A 92 3.83 7.07 -2.91
CA PHE A 92 2.41 7.34 -2.71
C PHE A 92 1.85 6.52 -1.56
N SER A 93 0.76 7.02 -0.97
CA SER A 93 -0.02 6.28 0.02
C SER A 93 -1.30 5.74 -0.59
N PHE A 94 -1.65 4.50 -0.28
CA PHE A 94 -2.92 3.91 -0.70
C PHE A 94 -4.07 4.59 0.05
N ASN A 95 -5.09 5.00 -0.71
CA ASN A 95 -6.39 5.38 -0.16
C ASN A 95 -7.41 4.25 -0.34
N GLY A 96 -7.31 3.48 -1.43
CA GLY A 96 -8.12 2.28 -1.61
C GLY A 96 -7.99 1.63 -2.98
N LEU A 97 -8.64 0.47 -3.12
CA LEU A 97 -8.88 -0.21 -4.39
C LEU A 97 -10.36 -0.28 -4.71
N GLU A 98 -10.66 -0.07 -5.98
CA GLU A 98 -11.99 -0.26 -6.56
C GLU A 98 -11.93 -1.28 -7.70
N TYR A 99 -13.02 -2.02 -7.89
CA TYR A 99 -13.18 -2.93 -9.02
C TYR A 99 -14.48 -2.63 -9.77
N ASP A 100 -14.35 -2.28 -11.05
CA ASP A 100 -15.48 -2.12 -11.96
C ASP A 100 -15.71 -3.42 -12.74
N GLN A 101 -16.74 -4.16 -12.36
CA GLN A 101 -17.14 -5.42 -12.99
C GLN A 101 -17.54 -5.27 -14.46
N LYS A 102 -18.04 -4.11 -14.89
CA LYS A 102 -18.49 -3.93 -16.28
C LYS A 102 -17.31 -3.82 -17.24
N SER A 103 -16.22 -3.20 -16.79
CA SER A 103 -15.01 -2.97 -17.60
C SER A 103 -13.83 -3.87 -17.22
N ASN A 104 -14.00 -4.77 -16.24
CA ASN A 104 -12.95 -5.58 -15.62
C ASN A 104 -11.70 -4.76 -15.33
N ARG A 105 -11.89 -3.67 -14.59
CA ARG A 105 -10.83 -2.73 -14.27
C ARG A 105 -10.68 -2.58 -12.77
N ILE A 106 -9.46 -2.78 -12.30
CA ILE A 106 -9.04 -2.44 -10.94
C ILE A 106 -8.46 -1.03 -10.97
N THR A 107 -8.89 -0.18 -10.04
CA THR A 107 -8.33 1.15 -9.83
C THR A 107 -7.70 1.20 -8.46
N ILE A 108 -6.41 1.51 -8.40
CA ILE A 108 -5.71 1.86 -7.16
C ILE A 108 -5.77 3.37 -7.03
N ILE A 109 -6.36 3.83 -5.93
CA ILE A 109 -6.54 5.23 -5.58
C ILE A 109 -5.51 5.56 -4.50
N THR A 110 -4.80 6.67 -4.68
CA THR A 110 -3.86 7.19 -3.69
C THR A 110 -4.45 8.44 -3.01
N HIS A 111 -3.91 8.83 -1.85
CA HIS A 111 -4.30 10.09 -1.21
C HIS A 111 -3.81 11.31 -2.01
N GLU A 112 -2.65 11.18 -2.64
CA GLU A 112 -2.10 12.18 -3.53
C GLU A 112 -2.75 12.10 -4.92
N ASP A 113 -2.49 13.06 -5.83
CA ASP A 113 -3.06 13.09 -7.19
C ASP A 113 -2.40 12.06 -8.12
N CYS A 114 -2.42 10.80 -7.72
CA CYS A 114 -2.01 9.64 -8.48
C CYS A 114 -3.15 8.61 -8.54
N ARG A 115 -3.22 7.89 -9.66
CA ARG A 115 -4.10 6.73 -9.79
C ARG A 115 -3.50 5.71 -10.75
N MET A 116 -3.70 4.44 -10.45
CA MET A 116 -3.29 3.35 -11.32
C MET A 116 -4.52 2.58 -11.78
N GLU A 117 -4.72 2.50 -13.08
CA GLU A 117 -5.81 1.77 -13.71
C GLU A 117 -5.25 0.49 -14.34
N ILE A 118 -5.78 -0.67 -13.96
CA ILE A 118 -5.33 -1.99 -14.39
C ILE A 118 -6.50 -2.72 -15.02
N ASN A 119 -6.39 -3.06 -16.30
CA ASN A 119 -7.37 -3.95 -16.94
C ASN A 119 -6.98 -5.40 -16.70
N VAL A 120 -7.92 -6.16 -16.15
CA VAL A 120 -7.74 -7.58 -15.83
C VAL A 120 -8.70 -8.45 -16.65
N SER A 121 -8.40 -9.74 -16.80
CA SER A 121 -9.42 -10.71 -17.25
C SER A 121 -10.42 -11.00 -16.13
N ASP A 122 -9.91 -11.17 -14.92
CA ASP A 122 -10.65 -11.64 -13.75
C ASP A 122 -10.14 -10.90 -12.50
N LEU A 123 -10.99 -10.74 -11.49
CA LEU A 123 -10.57 -10.19 -10.20
C LEU A 123 -9.77 -11.27 -9.46
N LEU A 124 -8.44 -11.15 -9.45
CA LEU A 124 -7.56 -12.00 -8.66
C LEU A 124 -6.45 -11.16 -8.03
N ILE A 125 -6.60 -10.86 -6.75
CA ILE A 125 -5.68 -10.05 -5.97
C ILE A 125 -5.12 -10.88 -4.82
N GLU A 126 -3.83 -10.80 -4.58
CA GLU A 126 -3.16 -11.45 -3.47
C GLU A 126 -2.35 -10.41 -2.68
N TYR A 127 -2.59 -10.36 -1.37
CA TYR A 127 -1.77 -9.64 -0.40
C TYR A 127 -0.93 -10.65 0.38
N THR A 128 0.37 -10.37 0.51
CA THR A 128 1.31 -11.21 1.26
C THR A 128 2.23 -10.37 2.14
N GLU A 129 2.33 -10.73 3.41
CA GLU A 129 3.34 -10.21 4.33
C GLU A 129 4.66 -10.93 4.13
N LEU A 130 5.76 -10.18 4.00
CA LEU A 130 7.08 -10.74 3.72
C LEU A 130 7.95 -10.78 4.99
N GLU A 131 8.43 -9.62 5.43
CA GLU A 131 9.41 -9.52 6.51
C GLU A 131 9.38 -8.13 7.15
N TYR A 132 9.82 -8.02 8.40
CA TYR A 132 10.12 -6.72 8.99
C TYR A 132 11.50 -6.27 8.53
N ARG A 133 11.59 -5.08 7.94
CA ARG A 133 12.85 -4.51 7.50
C ARG A 133 12.83 -2.99 7.54
N GLY A 134 13.78 -2.44 8.28
CA GLY A 134 13.92 -1.00 8.48
C GLY A 134 12.91 -0.45 9.48
N LYS A 135 13.03 0.84 9.73
CA LYS A 135 12.22 1.61 10.67
C LYS A 135 11.59 2.81 9.98
N ALA A 136 10.42 3.21 10.45
CA ALA A 136 9.76 4.45 10.06
C ALA A 136 9.47 5.30 11.29
N ARG A 137 9.37 6.62 11.09
CA ARG A 137 8.99 7.57 12.13
C ARG A 137 7.57 8.03 11.94
N ILE A 138 6.83 8.04 13.04
CA ILE A 138 5.50 8.59 13.11
C ILE A 138 5.52 9.73 14.13
N THR A 139 4.97 10.88 13.75
CA THR A 139 4.76 12.01 14.65
C THR A 139 3.31 11.98 15.15
N TYR A 140 3.15 11.99 16.46
CA TYR A 140 1.86 12.00 17.13
C TYR A 140 1.65 13.37 17.79
N GLY A 141 0.65 14.11 17.33
CA GLY A 141 0.11 15.29 18.01
C GLY A 141 -1.07 14.93 18.91
N LEU A 142 -1.72 15.93 19.53
CA LEU A 142 -2.90 15.70 20.37
C LEU A 142 -4.10 15.11 19.62
N PHE A 143 -4.26 15.45 18.33
CA PHE A 143 -5.43 15.06 17.51
C PHE A 143 -5.05 14.67 16.08
N TRP A 144 -3.78 14.38 15.86
CA TRP A 144 -3.29 14.05 14.52
C TRP A 144 -2.09 13.10 14.61
N GLU A 145 -1.93 12.36 13.53
CA GLU A 145 -0.80 11.48 13.28
C GLU A 145 -0.25 11.78 11.89
N SER A 146 1.07 11.71 11.73
CA SER A 146 1.70 11.88 10.42
C SER A 146 2.92 11.01 10.28
N SER A 147 3.02 10.33 9.13
CA SER A 147 4.20 9.65 8.64
C SER A 147 4.60 10.24 7.29
N SER A 148 5.88 10.14 6.96
CA SER A 148 6.37 10.52 5.63
C SER A 148 6.51 9.33 4.68
N GLY A 149 6.17 8.12 5.13
CA GLY A 149 6.41 6.88 4.38
C GLY A 149 7.89 6.46 4.28
N LYS A 150 8.83 7.33 4.70
CA LYS A 150 10.27 7.09 4.61
C LYS A 150 10.73 6.01 5.58
N VAL A 151 11.56 5.12 5.05
CA VAL A 151 12.19 4.02 5.79
C VAL A 151 13.69 4.24 5.86
N TYR A 152 14.26 3.96 7.03
CA TYR A 152 15.71 3.93 7.26
C TYR A 152 16.14 2.61 7.89
N GLU A 153 17.43 2.30 7.79
CA GLU A 153 18.03 1.13 8.43
C GLU A 153 18.23 1.33 9.94
#